data_AF-A0A1Y5KJN1-F1
#
_entry.id   AF-A0A1Y5KJN1-F1
#
_cell.length_a   1.000
_cell.length_b   1.000
_cell.length_c   1.000
_cell.angle_alpha   90.00
_cell.angle_beta   90.00
_cell.angle_gamma   90.00
#
_symmetry.space_group_name_H-M   'P 1'
#
loop_
_entity.id
_entity.type
_entity.pdbx_description
1 polymer ?
#
loop_
_entity_poly.entity_id
_entity_poly.type
_entity_poly.pdbx_seq_one_letter_code
_entity_poly.pdbx_strand_id
1 'polypeptide(L)'
;MGQEIQDLLRRNHAVINKIVMTMASLRLMSGTIEICAALLMLRLNQIDKALVVNSSLALVGPLVLIATTTIGLVGLSDKLSPSKFIWVAVGVCCLMIGILKK
;
A
#
# COMPACT_ATOMS: atom_id res chain seq x y z
N MET A 1 -3.33 32.57 29.44
CA MET A 1 -2.45 31.84 30.36
C MET A 1 -2.85 30.38 30.58
N GLY A 2 -3.98 30.04 31.24
CA GLY A 2 -4.34 28.62 31.48
C GLY A 2 -4.66 27.80 30.21
N GLN A 3 -5.34 28.40 29.23
CA GLN A 3 -5.64 27.77 27.94
C GLN A 3 -4.40 27.62 27.04
N GLU A 4 -3.50 28.61 27.02
CA GLU A 4 -2.24 28.52 26.27
C GLU A 4 -1.30 27.43 26.79
N ILE A 5 -1.26 27.20 28.12
CA ILE A 5 -0.47 26.12 28.73
C ILE A 5 -1.09 24.75 28.39
N GLN A 6 -2.43 24.63 28.36
CA GLN A 6 -3.09 23.41 27.87
C GLN A 6 -2.84 23.17 26.38
N ASP A 7 -2.84 24.21 25.56
CA ASP A 7 -2.53 24.12 24.12
C ASP A 7 -1.05 23.82 23.86
N LEU A 8 -0.14 24.29 24.72
CA LEU A 8 1.30 23.93 24.67
C LEU A 8 1.55 22.49 25.12
N LEU A 9 0.81 21.96 26.11
CA LEU A 9 0.90 20.56 26.53
C LEU A 9 0.23 19.60 25.52
N ARG A 10 -0.77 20.07 24.77
CA ARG A 10 -1.43 19.30 23.70
C ARG A 10 -0.58 19.16 22.42
N ARG A 11 0.41 20.03 22.22
CA ARG A 11 1.28 20.05 21.03
C ARG A 11 2.24 18.87 20.88
N ASN A 12 2.35 17.97 21.87
CA ASN A 12 3.42 16.96 21.89
C ASN A 12 2.98 15.50 21.71
N HIS A 13 1.76 15.24 21.24
CA HIS A 13 1.40 13.91 20.74
C HIS A 13 1.27 13.98 19.21
N ALA A 14 2.31 13.54 18.51
CA ALA A 14 2.22 13.26 17.09
C ALA A 14 1.30 12.04 16.89
N VAL A 15 -0.01 12.27 16.89
CA VAL A 15 -0.99 11.23 16.58
C VAL A 15 -0.83 10.88 15.11
N ILE A 16 -0.46 9.63 14.83
CA ILE A 16 -0.30 9.14 13.45
C ILE A 16 -1.62 9.30 12.71
N ASN A 17 -1.56 9.88 11.51
CA ASN A 17 -2.73 10.02 10.65
C ASN A 17 -3.31 8.63 10.33
N LYS A 18 -4.62 8.45 10.56
CA LYS A 18 -5.30 7.17 10.36
C LYS A 18 -5.15 6.61 8.95
N ILE A 19 -5.23 7.44 7.91
CA ILE A 19 -5.03 7.04 6.51
C ILE A 19 -3.60 6.53 6.31
N VAL A 20 -2.61 7.26 6.83
CA VAL A 20 -1.20 6.84 6.76
C VAL A 20 -0.98 5.53 7.50
N MET A 21 -1.57 5.37 8.70
CA MET A 21 -1.52 4.12 9.46
C MET A 21 -2.09 2.96 8.65
N THR A 22 -3.26 3.12 8.02
CA THR A 22 -3.86 2.08 7.18
C THR A 22 -3.00 1.76 5.96
N MET A 23 -2.47 2.77 5.26
CA MET A 23 -1.57 2.57 4.11
C MET A 23 -0.31 1.80 4.51
N ALA A 24 0.31 2.18 5.63
CA ALA A 24 1.50 1.53 6.16
C ALA A 24 1.20 0.08 6.58
N SER A 25 0.08 -0.16 7.26
CA SER A 25 -0.33 -1.52 7.67
C SER A 25 -0.53 -2.45 6.47
N LEU A 26 -1.16 -1.99 5.39
CA LEU A 26 -1.32 -2.78 4.17
C LEU A 26 0.02 -3.15 3.54
N ARG A 27 0.96 -2.20 3.50
CA ARG A 27 2.34 -2.42 3.01
C ARG A 27 3.08 -3.42 3.88
N LEU A 28 3.01 -3.29 5.20
CA LEU A 28 3.66 -4.21 6.14
C LEU A 28 3.08 -5.62 6.01
N MET A 29 1.76 -5.76 5.92
CA MET A 29 1.10 -7.05 5.72
C MET A 29 1.57 -7.70 4.41
N SER A 30 1.52 -6.97 3.29
CA SER A 30 1.99 -7.49 1.99
C SER A 30 3.47 -7.84 2.00
N GLY A 31 4.32 -6.98 2.56
CA GLY A 31 5.76 -7.24 2.66
C GLY A 31 6.06 -8.46 3.52
N THR A 32 5.25 -8.72 4.55
CA THR A 32 5.37 -9.94 5.37
C THR A 32 5.04 -11.20 4.55
N ILE A 33 4.03 -11.13 3.67
CA ILE A 33 3.72 -12.23 2.73
C ILE A 33 4.90 -12.50 1.79
N GLU A 34 5.52 -11.45 1.25
CA GLU A 34 6.73 -11.56 0.41
C GLU A 34 7.90 -12.18 1.17
N ILE A 35 8.14 -11.75 2.42
CA ILE A 35 9.19 -12.34 3.28
C ILE A 35 8.90 -13.82 3.53
N CYS A 36 7.67 -14.20 3.87
CA CYS A 36 7.28 -15.59 4.04
C CYS A 36 7.49 -16.43 2.77
N ALA A 37 7.12 -15.88 1.61
CA ALA A 37 7.35 -16.52 0.32
C ALA A 37 8.84 -16.71 0.02
N ALA A 38 9.66 -15.67 0.26
CA ALA A 38 11.11 -15.76 0.10
C ALA A 38 11.72 -16.82 1.03
N LEU A 39 11.30 -16.88 2.29
CA LEU A 39 11.73 -17.93 3.23
C LEU A 39 11.31 -19.33 2.73
N LEU A 40 10.11 -19.48 2.17
CA LEU A 40 9.66 -20.74 1.57
C LEU A 40 10.49 -21.10 0.33
N MET A 41 10.81 -20.15 -0.54
CA MET A 41 11.69 -20.38 -1.70
C MET A 41 13.08 -20.87 -1.26
N LEU A 42 13.66 -20.24 -0.23
CA LEU A 42 14.95 -20.64 0.34
C LEU A 42 14.89 -22.04 0.97
N ARG A 43 13.78 -22.40 1.62
CA ARG A 43 13.56 -23.74 2.18
C ARG A 43 13.43 -24.82 1.12
N LEU A 44 12.76 -24.53 0.00
CA LEU A 44 12.56 -25.48 -1.09
C LEU A 44 13.82 -25.66 -1.93
N ASN A 45 14.66 -24.61 -2.03
CA ASN A 45 15.96 -24.61 -2.69
C ASN A 45 15.97 -25.24 -4.10
N GLN A 46 14.88 -25.04 -4.85
CA GLN A 46 14.68 -25.54 -6.20
C GLN A 46 14.09 -24.43 -7.06
N ILE A 47 14.66 -24.19 -8.23
CA ILE A 47 14.28 -23.08 -9.12
C ILE A 47 12.81 -23.21 -9.55
N ASP A 48 12.38 -24.40 -9.97
CA ASP A 48 11.00 -24.62 -10.44
C ASP A 48 9.97 -24.35 -9.34
N LYS A 49 10.26 -24.77 -8.10
CA LYS A 49 9.40 -24.53 -6.95
C LYS A 49 9.38 -23.04 -6.58
N ALA A 50 10.52 -22.37 -6.63
CA ALA A 50 10.61 -20.94 -6.36
C ALA A 50 9.83 -20.13 -7.39
N LEU A 51 9.88 -20.51 -8.67
CA LEU A 51 9.09 -19.89 -9.74
C LEU A 51 7.59 -20.05 -9.52
N VAL A 52 7.12 -21.22 -9.04
CA VAL A 52 5.71 -21.43 -8.70
C VAL A 52 5.27 -20.50 -7.56
N VAL A 53 6.08 -20.38 -6.50
CA VAL A 53 5.79 -19.47 -5.39
C VAL A 53 5.77 -18.01 -5.89
N ASN A 54 6.76 -17.57 -6.65
CA ASN A 54 6.83 -16.20 -7.17
C ASN A 54 5.65 -15.88 -8.11
N SER A 55 5.29 -16.82 -8.97
CA SER A 55 4.14 -16.67 -9.86
C SER A 55 2.83 -16.59 -9.09
N SER A 56 2.72 -17.31 -7.96
CA SER A 56 1.57 -17.23 -7.05
C SER A 56 1.47 -15.86 -6.37
N LEU A 57 2.59 -15.17 -6.16
CA LEU A 57 2.63 -13.82 -5.59
C LEU A 57 2.48 -12.69 -6.61
N ALA A 58 2.48 -12.98 -7.92
CA ALA A 58 2.50 -11.97 -8.98
C ALA A 58 1.37 -10.92 -8.88
N LEU A 59 0.22 -11.28 -8.30
CA LEU A 59 -0.92 -10.36 -8.11
C LEU A 59 -0.91 -9.62 -6.77
N VAL A 60 -0.15 -10.07 -5.77
CA VAL A 60 -0.15 -9.49 -4.41
C VAL A 60 0.31 -8.04 -4.46
N GLY A 61 1.45 -7.76 -5.08
CA GLY A 61 1.98 -6.40 -5.24
C GLY A 61 0.99 -5.45 -5.94
N PRO A 62 0.49 -5.78 -7.14
CA PRO A 62 -0.53 -4.99 -7.84
C PRO A 62 -1.79 -4.71 -7.03
N LEU A 63 -2.35 -5.72 -6.36
CA LEU A 63 -3.56 -5.55 -5.56
C LEU A 63 -3.34 -4.61 -4.36
N VAL A 64 -2.22 -4.77 -3.66
CA VAL A 64 -1.87 -3.93 -2.51
C VAL A 64 -1.56 -2.50 -2.97
N LEU A 65 -0.90 -2.32 -4.11
CA LEU A 65 -0.66 -1.01 -4.69
C LEU A 65 -1.98 -0.28 -5.00
N ILE A 66 -2.96 -0.96 -5.60
CA ILE A 66 -4.27 -0.37 -5.91
C ILE A 66 -5.02 -0.03 -4.61
N ALA A 67 -5.05 -0.94 -3.64
CA ALA A 67 -5.72 -0.71 -2.37
C ALA A 67 -5.12 0.49 -1.61
N THR A 68 -3.79 0.51 -1.43
CA THR A 68 -3.08 1.61 -0.77
C THR A 68 -3.26 2.93 -1.51
N THR A 69 -3.15 2.93 -2.85
CA THR A 69 -3.38 4.14 -3.66
C THR A 69 -4.80 4.65 -3.50
N THR A 70 -5.80 3.77 -3.52
CA THR A 70 -7.21 4.15 -3.34
C THR A 70 -7.44 4.79 -1.98
N ILE A 71 -6.91 4.19 -0.90
CA ILE A 71 -7.01 4.74 0.45
C ILE A 71 -6.34 6.12 0.54
N GLY A 72 -5.15 6.27 -0.06
CA GLY A 72 -4.45 7.56 -0.12
C GLY A 72 -5.23 8.63 -0.88
N LEU A 73 -5.82 8.27 -2.03
CA LEU A 73 -6.64 9.18 -2.83
C LEU A 73 -7.92 9.58 -2.11
N VAL A 74 -8.61 8.65 -1.44
CA VAL A 74 -9.78 8.97 -0.61
C VAL A 74 -9.40 9.95 0.50
N GLY A 75 -8.24 9.75 1.14
CA GLY A 75 -7.70 10.68 2.13
C GLY A 75 -7.29 12.05 1.59
N LEU A 76 -7.13 12.19 0.27
CA LEU A 76 -6.82 13.43 -0.43
C LEU A 76 -7.99 13.95 -1.28
N SER A 77 -9.19 13.39 -1.13
CA SER A 77 -10.34 13.68 -2.00
C SER A 77 -10.71 15.17 -2.04
N ASP A 78 -10.61 15.87 -0.91
CA ASP A 78 -10.88 17.32 -0.82
C ASP A 78 -9.75 18.20 -1.41
N LYS A 79 -8.58 17.61 -1.69
CA LYS A 79 -7.37 18.33 -2.14
C LYS A 79 -7.04 18.09 -3.60
N LEU A 80 -7.53 17.00 -4.20
CA LEU A 80 -7.27 16.66 -5.60
C LEU A 80 -8.39 17.16 -6.52
N SER A 81 -8.02 17.75 -7.65
CA SER A 81 -8.97 18.04 -8.72
C SER A 81 -9.46 16.73 -9.38
N PRO A 82 -10.71 16.70 -9.90
CA PRO A 82 -11.25 15.54 -10.61
C PRO A 82 -10.37 15.08 -11.80
N SER A 83 -9.68 16.02 -12.47
CA SER A 83 -8.76 15.72 -13.56
C SER A 83 -7.56 14.87 -13.14
N LYS A 84 -7.05 15.05 -11.91
CA LYS A 84 -5.94 14.25 -11.38
C LYS A 84 -6.41 12.82 -11.04
N PHE A 85 -7.64 12.68 -10.53
CA PHE A 85 -8.24 11.38 -10.29
C PHE A 85 -8.36 10.55 -11.58
N ILE A 86 -8.80 11.16 -12.68
CA ILE A 86 -8.90 10.47 -13.98
C ILE A 86 -7.53 9.96 -14.43
N TRP A 87 -6.48 10.77 -14.32
CA TRP A 87 -5.13 10.35 -14.69
C TRP A 87 -4.61 9.18 -13.85
N VAL A 88 -4.87 9.19 -12.54
CA VAL A 88 -4.49 8.06 -11.68
C VAL A 88 -5.29 6.81 -12.04
N ALA A 89 -6.60 6.95 -12.29
CA ALA A 89 -7.44 5.84 -12.74
C ALA A 89 -6.93 5.21 -14.04
N VAL A 90 -6.56 6.04 -15.03
CA VAL A 90 -5.93 5.58 -16.28
C VAL A 90 -4.65 4.79 -16.00
N GLY A 91 -3.77 5.30 -15.13
CA GLY A 91 -2.54 4.59 -14.75
C GLY A 91 -2.81 3.22 -14.11
N VAL A 92 -3.79 3.15 -13.19
CA VAL A 92 -4.22 1.90 -12.56
C VAL A 92 -4.82 0.93 -13.59
N CYS A 93 -5.65 1.42 -14.52
CA CYS A 93 -6.19 0.61 -15.62
C CYS A 93 -5.08 0.06 -16.52
N CYS A 94 -4.10 0.87 -16.90
CA CYS A 94 -2.94 0.43 -17.69
C CYS A 94 -2.17 -0.68 -16.97
N LEU A 95 -1.93 -0.52 -15.66
CA LEU A 95 -1.26 -1.53 -14.84
C LEU A 95 -2.04 -2.85 -14.81
N MET A 96 -3.37 -2.78 -14.62
CA MET A 96 -4.22 -3.97 -14.65
C MET A 96 -4.26 -4.65 -16.01
N ILE A 97 -4.36 -3.88 -17.11
CA ILE A 97 -4.30 -4.43 -18.47
C ILE A 97 -2.97 -5.15 -18.68
N GLY A 98 -1.85 -4.56 -18.25
CA GLY A 98 -0.53 -5.18 -18.38
C GLY A 98 -0.38 -6.51 -17.63
N ILE A 99 -1.11 -6.70 -16.54
CA ILE A 99 -1.06 -7.92 -15.73
C ILE A 99 -2.07 -8.98 -16.19
N LEU A 100 -3.30 -8.56 -16.52
CA LEU A 100 -4.38 -9.48 -16.88
C LEU A 100 -4.29 -9.96 -18.33
N LYS A 101 -3.67 -9.18 -19.22
CA LYS A 101 -3.54 -9.54 -20.63
C LYS A 101 -2.35 -10.48 -20.82
N LYS A 102 -2.63 -11.78 -20.73
CA LYS A 102 -1.70 -12.86 -21.06
C LYS A 102 -1.80 -13.24 -22.53
#